data_AF-A0A1U7N9C9-F1
#
_entry.id   AF-A0A1U7N9C9-F1
#
_cell.length_a   1.000
_cell.length_b   1.000
_cell.length_c   1.000
_cell.angle_alpha   90.00
_cell.angle_beta   90.00
_cell.angle_gamma   90.00
#
_symmetry.space_group_name_H-M   'P 1'
#
loop_
_entity.id
_entity.type
_entity.pdbx_description
1 polymer ?
#
loop_
_entity_poly.entity_id
_entity_poly.type
_entity_poly.pdbx_seq_one_letter_code
_entity_poly.pdbx_strand_id
1 'polypeptide(L)'
;MTNKITSNNLQQLIKDIADRFVAATTLIVLSPVILIIAIAIYFSMARPIVFTQLRPGKDGRIFKFYKFRTMTDDCDCNGNLLPDEERLTAIGEFLRETSLDELPQLWNVLKGDMSFVGPRPLLVEYLDRYNCEQARRHEVKPGITGWAQVNGRNTISWENKFKCDVWYVDNWNLWLDFKILFLTFIKVTKREGIVNPTHSTLSEFQGSSPSC
;
A
#
# COMPACT_ATOMS: atom_id res chain seq x y z
N MET A 1 32.44 -9.55 -3.14
CA MET A 1 31.05 -9.78 -2.68
C MET A 1 30.76 -9.08 -1.35
N THR A 2 31.67 -9.12 -0.38
CA THR A 2 31.58 -8.44 0.93
C THR A 2 31.26 -6.95 0.85
N ASN A 3 31.95 -6.17 0.01
CA ASN A 3 31.69 -4.71 -0.12
C ASN A 3 30.28 -4.37 -0.63
N LYS A 4 29.69 -5.22 -1.48
CA LYS A 4 28.32 -5.01 -2.01
C LYS A 4 27.27 -5.33 -0.93
N ILE A 5 27.48 -6.38 -0.15
CA ILE A 5 26.60 -6.75 0.97
C ILE A 5 26.66 -5.67 2.07
N THR A 6 27.84 -5.20 2.45
CA THR A 6 28.00 -4.13 3.45
C THR A 6 27.36 -2.82 2.98
N SER A 7 27.54 -2.45 1.70
CA SER A 7 26.90 -1.27 1.10
C SER A 7 25.37 -1.37 1.13
N ASN A 8 24.82 -2.55 0.80
CA ASN A 8 23.37 -2.77 0.86
C ASN A 8 22.84 -2.70 2.30
N ASN A 9 23.55 -3.25 3.28
CA ASN A 9 23.15 -3.17 4.69
C ASN A 9 23.17 -1.73 5.21
N LEU A 10 24.18 -0.94 4.85
CA LEU A 10 24.25 0.47 5.21
C LEU A 10 23.11 1.26 4.56
N GLN A 11 22.83 1.02 3.28
CA GLN A 11 21.70 1.65 2.60
C GLN A 11 20.37 1.29 3.27
N GLN A 12 20.18 0.03 3.71
CA GLN A 12 18.95 -0.40 4.37
C GLN A 12 18.79 0.30 5.72
N LEU A 13 19.88 0.44 6.49
CA LEU A 13 19.86 1.18 7.74
C LEU A 13 19.51 2.66 7.53
N ILE A 14 20.12 3.31 6.52
CA ILE A 14 19.81 4.69 6.15
C ILE A 14 18.34 4.82 5.77
N LYS A 15 17.82 3.91 4.94
CA LYS A 15 16.43 3.86 4.55
C LYS A 15 15.50 3.75 5.76
N ASP A 16 15.76 2.82 6.66
CA ASP A 16 14.93 2.57 7.84
C ASP A 16 14.86 3.78 8.79
N ILE A 17 15.99 4.47 8.98
CA ILE A 17 16.05 5.69 9.80
C ILE A 17 15.31 6.83 9.10
N ALA A 18 15.57 7.04 7.81
CA ALA A 18 14.92 8.09 7.02
C ALA A 18 13.41 7.89 6.97
N ASP A 19 12.94 6.67 6.74
CA ASP A 19 11.52 6.32 6.70
C ASP A 19 10.82 6.70 8.03
N ARG A 20 11.40 6.32 9.18
CA ARG A 20 10.80 6.67 10.48
C ARG A 20 10.83 8.16 10.77
N PHE A 21 11.94 8.83 10.45
CA PHE A 21 12.09 10.27 10.67
C PHE A 21 11.11 11.08 9.81
N VAL A 22 11.01 10.76 8.52
CA VAL A 22 10.09 11.40 7.59
C VAL A 22 8.64 11.09 7.96
N ALA A 23 8.32 9.86 8.35
CA ALA A 23 6.97 9.50 8.81
C ALA A 23 6.57 10.28 10.07
N ALA A 24 7.46 10.38 11.08
CA ALA A 24 7.20 11.15 12.29
C ALA A 24 6.95 12.63 11.99
N THR A 25 7.84 13.23 11.18
CA THR A 25 7.71 14.64 10.77
C THR A 25 6.41 14.88 9.99
N THR A 26 6.09 13.99 9.05
CA THR A 26 4.88 14.08 8.21
C THR A 26 3.61 13.95 9.05
N LEU A 27 3.58 13.02 10.02
CA LEU A 27 2.44 12.88 10.94
C LEU A 27 2.21 14.14 11.77
N ILE A 28 3.27 14.80 12.24
CA ILE A 28 3.15 16.05 13.00
C ILE A 28 2.63 17.16 12.10
N VAL A 29 3.27 17.38 10.95
CA VAL A 29 2.92 18.46 10.00
C VAL A 29 1.49 18.30 9.45
N LEU A 30 1.10 17.07 9.12
CA LEU A 30 -0.22 16.77 8.56
C LEU A 30 -1.27 16.45 9.63
N SER A 31 -0.95 16.53 10.93
CA SER A 31 -1.92 16.26 12.00
C SER A 31 -3.21 17.07 11.91
N PRO A 32 -3.21 18.37 11.49
CA PRO A 32 -4.47 19.10 11.31
C PRO A 32 -5.32 18.54 10.16
N VAL A 33 -4.67 18.14 9.07
CA VAL A 33 -5.34 17.54 7.89
C VAL A 33 -5.92 16.17 8.26
N ILE A 34 -5.14 15.34 8.96
CA ILE A 34 -5.58 14.03 9.48
C ILE A 34 -6.81 14.20 10.37
N LEU A 35 -6.82 15.21 11.25
CA LEU A 35 -7.95 15.50 12.13
C LEU A 35 -9.20 15.95 11.34
N ILE A 36 -9.05 16.83 10.36
CA ILE A 36 -10.16 17.27 9.50
C ILE A 36 -10.75 16.08 8.75
N ILE A 37 -9.91 15.21 8.16
CA ILE A 37 -10.36 14.00 7.46
C ILE A 37 -11.09 13.07 8.43
N ALA A 38 -10.55 12.86 9.63
CA ALA A 38 -11.16 12.02 10.66
C ALA A 38 -12.57 12.52 11.06
N ILE A 39 -12.73 13.84 11.20
CA ILE A 39 -14.02 14.48 11.47
C ILE A 39 -14.99 14.29 10.29
N ALA A 40 -14.52 14.51 9.05
CA ALA A 40 -15.34 14.33 7.86
C ALA A 40 -15.85 12.88 7.71
N ILE A 41 -14.98 11.89 7.95
CA ILE A 41 -15.36 10.47 7.95
C ILE A 41 -16.38 10.18 9.05
N TYR A 42 -16.17 10.71 10.26
CA TYR A 42 -17.10 10.50 11.37
C TYR A 42 -18.51 11.00 11.05
N PHE A 43 -18.65 12.19 10.45
CA PHE A 43 -19.96 12.71 10.07
C PHE A 43 -20.55 12.02 8.83
N SER A 44 -19.70 11.49 7.94
CA SER A 44 -20.16 10.80 6.73
C SER A 44 -20.57 9.34 6.96
N MET A 45 -19.87 8.64 7.85
CA MET A 45 -19.89 7.17 7.95
C MET A 45 -19.81 6.65 9.40
N ALA A 46 -19.85 7.55 10.39
CA ALA A 46 -19.71 7.23 11.81
C ALA A 46 -18.39 6.49 12.13
N ARG A 47 -18.42 5.62 13.15
CA ARG A 47 -17.28 4.80 13.54
C ARG A 47 -17.32 3.44 12.84
N PRO A 48 -16.16 2.81 12.58
CA PRO A 48 -14.81 3.30 12.87
C PRO A 48 -14.29 4.31 11.81
N ILE A 49 -13.44 5.25 12.24
CA ILE A 49 -12.78 6.23 11.34
C ILE A 49 -11.62 5.56 10.58
N VAL A 50 -10.85 4.74 11.29
CA VAL A 50 -9.71 3.99 10.74
C VAL A 50 -10.15 2.55 10.49
N PHE A 51 -10.02 2.14 9.23
CA PHE A 51 -10.12 0.74 8.82
C PHE A 51 -8.81 0.03 9.09
N THR A 52 -8.90 -1.20 9.63
CA THR A 52 -7.73 -2.03 9.92
C THR A 52 -7.86 -3.40 9.28
N GLN A 53 -6.77 -3.88 8.69
CA GLN A 53 -6.72 -5.22 8.10
C GLN A 53 -5.37 -5.88 8.37
N LEU A 54 -5.33 -7.20 8.46
CA LEU A 54 -4.08 -7.93 8.54
C LEU A 54 -3.43 -8.01 7.16
N ARG A 55 -2.12 -7.80 7.10
CA ARG A 55 -1.33 -7.86 5.88
C ARG A 55 0.03 -8.52 6.14
N PRO A 56 0.59 -9.26 5.17
CA PRO A 56 1.95 -9.76 5.24
C PRO A 56 2.97 -8.66 4.96
N GLY A 57 3.98 -8.59 5.83
CA GLY A 57 5.12 -7.69 5.73
C GLY A 57 6.38 -8.38 5.24
N LYS A 58 7.54 -7.89 5.70
CA LYS A 58 8.83 -8.51 5.44
C LYS A 58 8.87 -9.92 6.04
N ASP A 59 9.43 -10.86 5.30
CA ASP A 59 9.52 -12.28 5.63
C ASP A 59 8.15 -12.93 5.92
N GLY A 60 7.08 -12.38 5.33
CA GLY A 60 5.70 -12.85 5.54
C GLY A 60 5.11 -12.50 6.91
N ARG A 61 5.80 -11.73 7.76
CA ARG A 61 5.33 -11.39 9.10
C ARG A 61 4.04 -10.56 9.04
N ILE A 62 3.00 -11.01 9.72
CA ILE A 62 1.70 -10.34 9.70
C ILE A 62 1.72 -9.08 10.56
N PHE A 63 1.18 -7.98 10.04
CA PHE A 63 0.99 -6.72 10.76
C PHE A 63 -0.40 -6.12 10.52
N LYS A 64 -0.81 -5.21 11.41
CA LYS A 64 -2.05 -4.43 11.25
C LYS A 64 -1.80 -3.27 10.29
N PHE A 65 -2.44 -3.29 9.13
CA PHE A 65 -2.44 -2.24 8.13
C PHE A 65 -3.56 -1.23 8.41
N TYR A 66 -3.21 0.06 8.46
CA TYR A 66 -4.14 1.14 8.77
C TYR A 66 -4.49 1.95 7.52
N LYS A 67 -5.78 2.25 7.33
CA LYS A 67 -6.28 3.21 6.35
C LYS A 67 -7.46 3.98 6.91
N PHE A 68 -7.77 5.12 6.31
CA PHE A 68 -9.07 5.73 6.58
C PHE A 68 -10.17 4.89 5.95
N ARG A 69 -11.30 4.82 6.65
CA ARG A 69 -12.49 4.15 6.14
C ARG A 69 -13.07 4.96 4.99
N THR A 70 -13.33 4.29 3.87
CA THR A 70 -13.86 4.91 2.63
C THR A 70 -15.18 4.30 2.16
N MET A 71 -15.62 3.20 2.78
CA MET A 71 -16.88 2.52 2.48
C MET A 71 -17.74 2.32 3.73
N THR A 72 -19.06 2.42 3.58
CA THR A 72 -20.05 2.12 4.64
C THR A 72 -20.05 0.62 4.97
N ASP A 73 -20.76 0.21 6.03
CA ASP A 73 -20.95 -1.21 6.40
C ASP A 73 -22.40 -1.64 6.11
N ASP A 74 -23.03 -1.00 5.11
CA ASP A 74 -24.41 -1.29 4.76
C ASP A 74 -24.53 -2.71 4.22
N CYS A 75 -25.58 -3.40 4.66
CA CYS A 75 -25.89 -4.77 4.26
C CYS A 75 -27.26 -4.86 3.58
N ASP A 76 -27.42 -5.89 2.75
CA ASP A 76 -28.71 -6.30 2.21
C ASP A 76 -29.63 -6.88 3.31
N CYS A 77 -30.86 -7.25 2.93
CA CYS A 77 -31.84 -7.86 3.84
C CYS A 77 -31.41 -9.22 4.40
N ASN A 78 -30.41 -9.87 3.80
CA ASN A 78 -29.85 -11.15 4.23
C ASN A 78 -28.64 -10.96 5.15
N GLY A 79 -28.21 -9.72 5.40
CA GLY A 79 -27.03 -9.40 6.20
C GLY A 79 -25.70 -9.47 5.43
N ASN A 80 -25.73 -9.65 4.12
CA ASN A 80 -24.52 -9.59 3.28
C ASN A 80 -24.16 -8.13 3.01
N LEU A 81 -22.86 -7.81 3.01
CA LEU A 81 -22.41 -6.47 2.62
C LEU A 81 -22.90 -6.13 1.21
N LEU A 82 -23.41 -4.91 1.05
CA LEU A 82 -23.77 -4.39 -0.26
C LEU A 82 -22.54 -4.34 -1.19
N PRO A 83 -22.76 -4.28 -2.51
CA PRO A 83 -21.68 -4.06 -3.47
C PRO A 83 -20.85 -2.81 -3.15
N ASP A 84 -19.56 -2.86 -3.50
CA ASP A 84 -18.61 -1.76 -3.26
C ASP A 84 -19.11 -0.41 -3.81
N GLU A 85 -19.81 -0.44 -4.94
CA GLU A 85 -20.39 0.74 -5.61
C GLU A 85 -21.47 1.42 -4.77
N GLU A 86 -22.25 0.64 -4.03
CA GLU A 86 -23.32 1.15 -3.16
C GLU A 86 -22.78 1.63 -1.80
N ARG A 87 -21.59 1.13 -1.41
CA ARG A 87 -20.96 1.46 -0.13
C ARG A 87 -19.97 2.61 -0.21
N LEU A 88 -19.53 3.00 -1.41
CA LEU A 88 -18.57 4.08 -1.60
C LEU A 88 -19.26 5.45 -1.45
N THR A 89 -18.84 6.24 -0.46
CA THR A 89 -19.36 7.60 -0.26
C THR A 89 -18.58 8.62 -1.09
N ALA A 90 -19.14 9.82 -1.32
CA ALA A 90 -18.41 10.90 -2.01
C ALA A 90 -17.11 11.30 -1.29
N ILE A 91 -17.11 11.28 0.06
CA ILE A 91 -15.89 11.48 0.85
C ILE A 91 -14.93 10.30 0.63
N GLY A 92 -15.43 9.07 0.63
CA GLY A 92 -14.63 7.88 0.37
C GLY A 92 -13.96 7.89 -1.01
N GLU A 93 -14.70 8.29 -2.05
CA GLU A 93 -14.20 8.47 -3.40
C GLU A 93 -13.10 9.53 -3.45
N PHE A 94 -13.36 10.72 -2.91
CA PHE A 94 -12.36 11.80 -2.82
C PHE A 94 -11.07 11.34 -2.12
N LEU A 95 -11.20 10.64 -0.99
CA LEU A 95 -10.04 10.14 -0.24
C LEU A 95 -9.22 9.14 -1.05
N ARG A 96 -9.86 8.27 -1.84
CA ARG A 96 -9.17 7.31 -2.72
C ARG A 96 -8.50 7.99 -3.90
N GLU A 97 -9.18 8.93 -4.55
CA GLU A 97 -8.62 9.66 -5.70
C GLU A 97 -7.38 10.45 -5.33
N THR A 98 -7.41 11.08 -4.16
CA THR A 98 -6.30 11.87 -3.62
C THR A 98 -5.25 11.03 -2.87
N SER A 99 -5.51 9.73 -2.69
CA SER A 99 -4.71 8.82 -1.85
C SER A 99 -4.58 9.26 -0.39
N LEU A 100 -5.44 10.18 0.06
CA LEU A 100 -5.49 10.63 1.46
C LEU A 100 -5.96 9.51 2.40
N ASP A 101 -6.67 8.50 1.88
CA ASP A 101 -7.06 7.32 2.63
C ASP A 101 -5.86 6.52 3.17
N GLU A 102 -4.67 6.73 2.61
CA GLU A 102 -3.43 6.05 2.96
C GLU A 102 -2.64 6.73 4.08
N LEU A 103 -3.00 7.95 4.50
CA LEU A 103 -2.28 8.69 5.55
C LEU A 103 -2.07 7.90 6.85
N PRO A 104 -3.03 7.08 7.35
CA PRO A 104 -2.81 6.28 8.55
C PRO A 104 -1.66 5.25 8.42
N GLN A 105 -1.25 4.87 7.19
CA GLN A 105 -0.11 3.99 6.97
C GLN A 105 1.23 4.62 7.40
N LEU A 106 1.31 5.96 7.53
CA LEU A 106 2.49 6.61 8.11
C LEU A 106 2.80 6.09 9.52
N TRP A 107 1.77 5.66 10.26
CA TRP A 107 1.94 5.00 11.55
C TRP A 107 2.59 3.61 11.40
N ASN A 108 2.29 2.87 10.33
CA ASN A 108 2.98 1.61 10.02
C ASN A 108 4.45 1.82 9.68
N VAL A 109 4.76 2.87 8.92
CA VAL A 109 6.14 3.24 8.59
C VAL A 109 6.91 3.61 9.85
N LEU A 110 6.31 4.45 10.72
CA LEU A 110 6.93 4.84 11.99
C LEU A 110 7.22 3.65 12.91
N LYS A 111 6.30 2.68 13.00
CA LYS A 111 6.49 1.43 13.76
C LYS A 111 7.54 0.51 13.12
N GLY A 112 7.81 0.67 11.83
CA GLY A 112 8.73 -0.17 11.05
C GLY A 112 8.11 -1.41 10.43
N ASP A 113 6.77 -1.51 10.39
CA ASP A 113 6.06 -2.57 9.67
C ASP A 113 6.16 -2.37 8.14
N MET A 114 6.19 -1.11 7.73
CA MET A 114 6.22 -0.66 6.34
C MET A 114 7.40 0.30 6.10
N SER A 115 7.61 0.60 4.83
CA SER A 115 8.50 1.64 4.30
C SER A 115 7.67 2.61 3.43
N PHE A 116 8.21 3.78 3.09
CA PHE A 116 7.56 4.62 2.07
C PHE A 116 7.53 3.94 0.70
N VAL A 117 8.60 3.23 0.35
CA VAL A 117 8.79 2.55 -0.95
C VAL A 117 8.98 1.06 -0.76
N GLY A 118 8.22 0.27 -1.49
CA GLY A 118 8.27 -1.19 -1.47
C GLY A 118 7.05 -1.83 -2.14
N PRO A 119 7.03 -3.17 -2.29
CA PRO A 119 5.86 -3.88 -2.79
C PRO A 119 4.61 -3.56 -1.98
N ARG A 120 3.46 -3.39 -2.64
CA ARG A 120 2.20 -3.13 -1.92
C ARG A 120 1.82 -4.35 -1.06
N PRO A 121 1.48 -4.18 0.23
CA PRO A 121 1.03 -5.29 1.05
C PRO A 121 -0.30 -5.84 0.51
N LEU A 122 -0.39 -7.16 0.29
CA LEU A 122 -1.57 -7.83 -0.26
C LEU A 122 -2.30 -8.67 0.78
N LEU A 123 -3.29 -9.44 0.37
CA LEU A 123 -4.11 -10.27 1.26
C LEU A 123 -3.25 -11.38 1.89
N VAL A 124 -3.57 -11.75 3.14
CA VAL A 124 -2.85 -12.80 3.87
C VAL A 124 -3.08 -14.14 3.18
N GLU A 125 -4.28 -14.32 2.65
CA GLU A 125 -4.76 -15.45 1.87
C GLU A 125 -3.90 -15.74 0.62
N TYR A 126 -3.10 -14.76 0.18
CA TYR A 126 -2.23 -14.91 -0.98
C TYR A 126 -0.87 -15.54 -0.65
N LEU A 127 -0.48 -15.58 0.64
CA LEU A 127 0.80 -16.16 1.05
C LEU A 127 0.96 -17.60 0.55
N ASP A 128 -0.10 -18.40 0.66
CA ASP A 128 -0.13 -19.80 0.24
C ASP A 128 -0.30 -19.98 -1.28
N ARG A 129 -0.50 -18.88 -2.02
CA ARG A 129 -0.79 -18.88 -3.45
C ARG A 129 0.41 -18.45 -4.31
N TYR A 130 1.46 -17.91 -3.68
CA TYR A 130 2.66 -17.49 -4.39
C TYR A 130 3.53 -18.70 -4.77
N ASN A 131 4.11 -18.65 -5.96
CA ASN A 131 5.28 -19.47 -6.25
C ASN A 131 6.55 -18.90 -5.56
N CYS A 132 7.65 -19.64 -5.60
CA CYS A 132 8.91 -19.24 -4.97
C CYS A 132 9.43 -17.88 -5.44
N GLU A 133 9.25 -17.53 -6.72
CA GLU A 133 9.69 -16.24 -7.27
C GLU A 133 8.80 -15.09 -6.76
N GLN A 134 7.49 -15.25 -6.81
CA GLN A 134 6.52 -14.25 -6.36
C GLN A 134 6.66 -13.99 -4.85
N ALA A 135 6.95 -15.02 -4.05
CA ALA A 135 7.16 -14.92 -2.61
C ALA A 135 8.34 -13.98 -2.24
N ARG A 136 9.32 -13.81 -3.14
CA ARG A 136 10.47 -12.91 -2.95
C ARG A 136 10.08 -11.45 -2.73
N ARG A 137 8.86 -11.05 -3.13
CA ARG A 137 8.32 -9.71 -2.81
C ARG A 137 8.30 -9.41 -1.30
N HIS A 138 8.37 -10.43 -0.45
CA HIS A 138 8.45 -10.30 1.00
C HIS A 138 9.89 -10.19 1.54
N GLU A 139 10.95 -10.22 0.71
CA GLU A 139 12.34 -10.04 1.14
C GLU A 139 12.62 -8.61 1.65
N VAL A 140 11.76 -7.64 1.31
CA VAL A 140 11.83 -6.23 1.72
C VAL A 140 10.55 -5.81 2.45
N LYS A 141 10.61 -4.69 3.17
CA LYS A 141 9.40 -4.13 3.79
C LYS A 141 8.40 -3.71 2.70
N PRO A 142 7.10 -3.96 2.91
CA PRO A 142 6.08 -3.41 2.03
C PRO A 142 6.08 -1.88 2.03
N GLY A 143 5.63 -1.29 0.93
CA GLY A 143 5.62 0.15 0.71
C GLY A 143 4.22 0.77 0.68
N ILE A 144 4.14 2.06 1.02
CA ILE A 144 2.98 2.90 0.67
C ILE A 144 2.90 3.00 -0.86
N THR A 145 4.01 3.39 -1.50
CA THR A 145 4.21 3.34 -2.96
C THR A 145 5.27 2.32 -3.33
N GLY A 146 5.46 2.05 -4.62
CA GLY A 146 6.36 1.03 -5.12
C GLY A 146 6.47 1.01 -6.65
N TRP A 147 7.36 0.16 -7.15
CA TRP A 147 7.65 0.08 -8.58
C TRP A 147 6.41 -0.31 -9.41
N ALA A 148 5.63 -1.29 -8.95
CA ALA A 148 4.37 -1.67 -9.60
C ALA A 148 3.35 -0.51 -9.61
N GLN A 149 3.27 0.26 -8.53
CA GLN A 149 2.38 1.41 -8.40
C GLN A 149 2.75 2.50 -9.41
N VAL A 150 4.04 2.75 -9.68
CA VAL A 150 4.45 3.77 -10.67
C VAL A 150 4.49 3.25 -12.11
N ASN A 151 4.43 1.93 -12.36
CA ASN A 151 4.44 1.37 -13.72
C ASN A 151 3.09 0.84 -14.22
N GLY A 152 2.06 0.79 -13.38
CA GLY A 152 0.75 0.30 -13.81
C GLY A 152 -0.43 0.49 -12.85
N ARG A 153 -0.18 0.68 -11.55
CA ARG A 153 -1.24 0.72 -10.52
C ARG A 153 -2.21 -0.47 -10.66
N ASN A 154 -3.47 -0.21 -11.01
CA ASN A 154 -4.53 -1.20 -11.10
C ASN A 154 -4.73 -1.76 -12.52
N THR A 155 -4.04 -1.24 -13.54
CA THR A 155 -4.24 -1.66 -14.94
C THR A 155 -3.36 -2.83 -15.36
N ILE A 156 -2.41 -3.25 -14.52
CA ILE A 156 -1.50 -4.37 -14.81
C ILE A 156 -2.02 -5.67 -14.22
N SER A 157 -1.81 -6.77 -14.95
CA SER A 157 -2.12 -8.13 -14.46
C SER A 157 -1.34 -8.48 -13.18
N TRP A 158 -1.84 -9.45 -12.42
CA TRP A 158 -1.14 -9.98 -11.24
C TRP A 158 0.30 -10.39 -11.54
N GLU A 159 0.50 -11.11 -12.64
CA GLU A 159 1.82 -11.56 -13.07
C GLU A 159 2.79 -10.40 -13.31
N ASN A 160 2.36 -9.35 -14.02
CA ASN A 160 3.20 -8.18 -14.28
C ASN A 160 3.47 -7.39 -12.99
N LYS A 161 2.52 -7.36 -12.07
CA LYS A 161 2.67 -6.74 -10.75
C LYS A 161 3.72 -7.47 -9.92
N PHE A 162 3.68 -8.80 -9.87
CA PHE A 162 4.69 -9.58 -9.17
C PHE A 162 6.07 -9.47 -9.81
N LYS A 163 6.17 -9.48 -11.15
CA LYS A 163 7.43 -9.19 -11.85
C LYS A 163 8.01 -7.83 -11.47
N CYS A 164 7.17 -6.80 -11.37
CA CYS A 164 7.61 -5.48 -10.92
C CYS A 164 8.09 -5.49 -9.47
N ASP A 165 7.40 -6.21 -8.58
CA ASP A 165 7.76 -6.32 -7.17
C ASP A 165 9.09 -7.07 -7.00
N VAL A 166 9.30 -8.19 -7.69
CA VAL A 166 10.55 -8.97 -7.66
C VAL A 166 11.68 -8.18 -8.30
N TRP A 167 11.43 -7.49 -9.43
CA TRP A 167 12.43 -6.62 -10.05
C TRP A 167 12.89 -5.51 -9.10
N TYR A 168 11.96 -4.93 -8.33
CA TYR A 168 12.31 -3.94 -7.31
C TYR A 168 13.25 -4.54 -6.25
N VAL A 169 12.94 -5.73 -5.75
CA VAL A 169 13.79 -6.45 -4.77
C VAL A 169 15.20 -6.66 -5.33
N ASP A 170 15.31 -7.12 -6.58
CA ASP A 170 16.60 -7.42 -7.22
C ASP A 170 17.44 -6.18 -7.54
N ASN A 171 16.79 -5.05 -7.81
CA ASN A 171 17.44 -3.82 -8.27
C ASN A 171 17.45 -2.72 -7.21
N TRP A 172 17.07 -3.05 -5.98
CA TRP A 172 16.89 -2.06 -4.92
C TRP A 172 18.20 -1.31 -4.62
N ASN A 173 18.07 0.01 -4.55
CA ASN A 173 19.05 0.95 -4.01
C ASN A 173 18.31 2.25 -3.65
N LEU A 174 18.94 3.11 -2.85
CA LEU A 174 18.32 4.38 -2.41
C LEU A 174 17.92 5.31 -3.57
N TRP A 175 18.66 5.27 -4.68
CA TRP A 175 18.34 6.10 -5.85
C TRP A 175 17.04 5.65 -6.53
N LEU A 176 16.81 4.34 -6.60
CA LEU A 176 15.56 3.79 -7.11
C LEU A 176 14.37 4.21 -6.24
N ASP A 177 14.52 4.22 -4.92
CA ASP A 177 13.49 4.71 -4.01
C ASP A 177 13.16 6.19 -4.24
N PHE A 178 14.19 7.04 -4.37
CA PHE A 178 13.99 8.45 -4.69
C PHE A 178 13.26 8.64 -6.04
N LYS A 179 13.65 7.88 -7.06
CA LYS A 179 12.98 7.87 -8.37
C LYS A 179 11.50 7.47 -8.23
N ILE A 180 11.20 6.44 -7.46
CA ILE A 180 9.81 5.99 -7.24
C ILE A 180 9.00 7.06 -6.52
N LEU A 181 9.54 7.71 -5.50
CA LEU A 181 8.87 8.81 -4.79
C LEU A 181 8.56 9.98 -5.74
N PHE A 182 9.52 10.38 -6.57
CA PHE A 182 9.32 11.43 -7.57
C PHE A 182 8.24 11.08 -8.59
N LEU A 183 8.28 9.86 -9.15
CA LEU A 183 7.25 9.38 -10.07
C LEU A 183 5.87 9.28 -9.39
N THR A 184 5.83 8.90 -8.12
CA THR A 184 4.60 8.86 -7.33
C THR A 184 4.00 10.26 -7.20
N PHE A 185 4.81 11.26 -6.87
CA PHE A 185 4.38 12.66 -6.80
C PHE A 185 3.77 13.15 -8.13
N ILE A 186 4.41 12.84 -9.26
CA ILE A 186 3.87 13.17 -10.59
C ILE A 186 2.51 12.50 -10.80
N LYS A 187 2.39 11.20 -10.52
CA LYS A 187 1.15 10.46 -10.73
C LYS A 187 0.00 10.94 -9.85
N VAL A 188 0.26 11.26 -8.59
CA VAL A 188 -0.75 11.80 -7.66
C VAL A 188 -1.20 13.18 -8.12
N THR A 189 -0.25 14.04 -8.52
CA THR A 189 -0.56 15.41 -9.00
C THR A 189 -1.37 15.38 -10.30
N LYS A 190 -1.04 14.48 -11.22
CA LYS A 190 -1.75 14.34 -12.51
C LYS A 190 -3.02 13.49 -12.45
N ARG A 191 -3.32 12.87 -11.30
CA ARG A 191 -4.43 11.90 -11.14
C ARG A 191 -4.38 10.74 -12.15
N GLU A 192 -3.19 10.38 -12.63
CA GLU A 192 -3.01 9.38 -13.69
C GLU A 192 -3.20 7.94 -13.16
N GLY A 193 -3.94 7.12 -13.90
CA GLY A 193 -4.17 5.70 -13.59
C GLY A 193 -5.13 5.45 -12.41
N ILE A 194 -5.95 6.43 -12.06
CA ILE A 194 -7.14 6.24 -11.22
C ILE A 194 -8.23 5.73 -12.17
N VAL A 195 -8.39 4.42 -12.27
CA VAL A 195 -9.54 3.84 -12.97
C VAL A 195 -10.75 4.03 -12.07
N ASN A 196 -11.86 4.47 -12.65
CA ASN A 196 -13.14 4.67 -11.95
C ASN A 196 -13.44 3.48 -11.02
N PRO A 197 -13.89 3.71 -9.77
CA PRO A 197 -14.13 2.66 -8.77
C PRO A 197 -15.09 1.56 -9.24
N THR A 198 -15.92 1.83 -10.24
CA THR A 198 -16.96 0.96 -10.79
C THR A 198 -16.45 -0.20 -11.64
N HIS A 199 -15.22 -0.17 -12.18
CA HIS A 199 -14.79 -1.23 -13.13
C HIS A 199 -13.28 -1.52 -13.12
N SER A 200 -12.70 -1.96 -12.00
CA SER A 200 -11.50 -2.86 -11.95
C SER A 200 -10.77 -2.82 -10.61
N THR A 201 -11.38 -3.31 -9.54
CA THR A 201 -10.57 -4.05 -8.57
C THR A 201 -10.02 -5.26 -9.33
N LEU A 202 -8.70 -5.39 -9.43
CA LEU A 202 -8.09 -6.65 -9.90
C LEU A 202 -8.78 -7.78 -9.16
N SER A 203 -9.32 -8.75 -9.90
CA SER A 203 -9.97 -9.91 -9.32
C SER A 203 -9.04 -10.58 -8.30
N GLU A 204 -9.63 -11.25 -7.32
CA GLU A 204 -8.84 -11.93 -6.30
C GLU A 204 -7.77 -12.84 -6.94
N PHE A 205 -6.55 -12.78 -6.42
CA PHE A 205 -5.45 -13.58 -6.96
C PHE A 205 -5.64 -15.05 -6.60
N GLN A 206 -5.99 -15.90 -7.56
CA GLN A 206 -6.28 -17.33 -7.33
C GLN A 206 -5.03 -18.24 -7.37
N GLY A 207 -3.83 -17.66 -7.31
CA GLY A 207 -2.58 -18.40 -7.49
C GLY A 207 -2.10 -18.46 -8.94
N SER A 208 -0.84 -18.87 -9.10
CA SER A 208 -0.24 -19.16 -10.39
C SER A 208 0.09 -20.64 -10.48
N SER A 209 0.13 -21.22 -11.68
CA SER A 209 0.59 -22.59 -11.87
C SER A 209 1.94 -22.79 -11.17
N PRO A 210 2.15 -23.90 -10.44
CA PRO A 210 3.39 -24.12 -9.73
C PRO A 210 4.55 -24.14 -10.73
N SER A 211 5.48 -23.21 -10.54
CA SER A 211 6.79 -23.21 -11.21
C SER A 211 7.82 -23.68 -10.18
N CYS A 212 7.70 -24.94 -9.80
CA CYS A 212 8.70 -25.76 -9.11
C CYS A 212 8.50 -27.21 -9.55
#